data_AF-A0A7J7NGX3-F1
#
_entry.id   AF-A0A7J7NGX3-F1
#
_cell.length_a   1.000
_cell.length_b   1.000
_cell.length_c   1.000
_cell.angle_alpha   90.00
_cell.angle_beta   90.00
_cell.angle_gamma   90.00
#
_symmetry.space_group_name_H-M   'P 1'
#
loop_
_entity.id
_entity.type
_entity.pdbx_description
1 polymer ?
#
loop_
_entity_poly.entity_id
_entity_poly.type
_entity_poly.pdbx_seq_one_letter_code
_entity_poly.pdbx_strand_id
1 'polypeptide(L)'
;MLVQSPEYNPMYLHKRVDEFIDSIVELFEGLDDESFENFRSGRLIAEKPEKFTSQSCESSYLWRQNLGKRYFFKMWEKEELKSISKSDVIDWYNTYLKPTSQKCQRLATHVWVSKASIMEDEMPLDSVKTIEVIRRFKMLWEFYPSFC
;
A
#
# COMPACT_ATOMS: atom_id res chain seq x y z
N MET A 1 4.51 3.21 -1.90
CA MET A 1 4.70 4.09 -3.07
C MET A 1 6.17 4.06 -3.45
N LEU A 2 6.49 3.99 -4.74
CA LEU A 2 7.88 4.02 -5.23
C LEU A 2 8.04 5.25 -6.11
N VAL A 3 8.98 6.12 -5.75
CA VAL A 3 9.28 7.36 -6.48
C VAL A 3 10.78 7.40 -6.69
N GLN A 4 11.18 7.68 -7.92
CA GLN A 4 12.57 7.93 -8.28
C GLN A 4 12.66 9.32 -8.88
N SER A 5 13.54 10.14 -8.32
CA SER A 5 13.87 11.44 -8.89
C SER A 5 15.40 11.59 -8.95
N PRO A 6 15.94 12.09 -10.07
CA PRO A 6 17.35 12.47 -10.13
C PRO A 6 17.64 13.81 -9.44
N GLU A 7 16.61 14.63 -9.23
CA GLU A 7 16.73 16.02 -8.77
C GLU A 7 16.34 16.19 -7.31
N TYR A 8 15.29 15.49 -6.88
CA TYR A 8 14.70 15.70 -5.57
C TYR A 8 15.24 14.71 -4.54
N ASN A 9 15.51 15.27 -3.37
CA ASN A 9 15.95 14.53 -2.22
C ASN A 9 14.86 13.54 -1.70
N PRO A 10 15.23 12.33 -1.25
CA PRO A 10 14.31 11.39 -0.59
C PRO A 10 13.42 11.98 0.52
N MET A 11 13.93 12.90 1.34
CA MET A 11 13.19 13.57 2.42
C MET A 11 12.12 14.50 1.87
N TYR A 12 12.44 15.27 0.83
CA TYR A 12 11.46 16.10 0.13
C TYR A 12 10.37 15.22 -0.50
N LEU A 13 10.76 14.13 -1.16
CA LEU A 13 9.80 13.18 -1.75
C LEU A 13 8.93 12.52 -0.68
N HIS A 14 9.49 12.16 0.47
CA HIS A 14 8.73 11.61 1.59
C HIS A 14 7.64 12.58 2.04
N LYS A 15 8.00 13.85 2.28
CA LYS A 15 7.02 14.88 2.65
C LYS A 15 5.92 15.02 1.61
N ARG A 16 6.24 14.99 0.33
CA ARG A 16 5.24 15.01 -0.76
C ARG A 16 4.33 13.79 -0.75
N VAL A 17 4.87 12.62 -0.43
CA VAL A 17 4.06 11.41 -0.27
C VAL A 17 3.13 11.55 0.93
N ASP A 18 3.59 12.11 2.06
CA ASP A 18 2.73 12.37 3.22
C ASP A 18 1.60 13.35 2.89
N GLU A 19 1.92 14.48 2.27
CA GLU A 19 0.94 15.46 1.77
C GLU A 19 -0.08 14.81 0.83
N PHE A 20 0.38 13.94 -0.07
CA PHE A 20 -0.51 13.19 -0.96
C PHE A 20 -1.43 12.24 -0.20
N ILE A 21 -0.90 11.46 0.76
CA ILE A 21 -1.71 10.55 1.56
C ILE A 21 -2.76 11.33 2.36
N ASP A 22 -2.42 12.48 2.93
CA ASP A 22 -3.39 13.32 3.67
C ASP A 22 -4.47 13.90 2.74
N SER A 23 -4.13 14.26 1.50
CA SER A 23 -5.09 14.76 0.50
C SER A 23 -6.12 13.72 0.03
N ILE A 24 -5.89 12.43 0.29
CA ILE A 24 -6.85 11.37 -0.07
C ILE A 24 -8.20 11.55 0.65
N VAL A 25 -8.22 12.18 1.83
CA VAL A 25 -9.48 12.48 2.53
C VAL A 25 -10.35 13.42 1.69
N GLU A 26 -9.76 14.50 1.19
CA GLU A 26 -10.45 15.48 0.33
C GLU A 26 -10.94 14.83 -0.97
N LEU A 27 -10.14 13.90 -1.53
CA LEU A 27 -10.55 13.10 -2.68
C LEU A 27 -11.81 12.27 -2.38
N PHE A 28 -11.90 11.66 -1.20
CA PHE A 28 -13.09 10.89 -0.81
C PHE A 28 -14.30 11.78 -0.52
N GLU A 29 -14.11 12.98 0.01
CA GLU A 29 -15.20 13.95 0.22
C GLU A 29 -15.78 14.45 -1.11
N GLY A 30 -14.93 14.70 -2.10
CA GLY A 30 -15.35 15.15 -3.43
C GLY A 30 -15.89 14.05 -4.36
N LEU A 31 -15.70 12.77 -4.01
CA LEU A 31 -16.16 11.64 -4.81
C LEU A 31 -17.66 11.39 -4.57
N ASP A 32 -18.51 11.53 -5.57
CA ASP A 32 -19.92 11.14 -5.45
C ASP A 32 -20.12 9.61 -5.53
N ASP A 33 -21.28 9.13 -5.06
CA ASP A 33 -21.59 7.70 -5.01
C ASP A 33 -21.68 7.07 -6.40
N GLU A 34 -22.11 7.81 -7.42
CA GLU A 34 -22.18 7.30 -8.80
C GLU A 34 -20.77 7.08 -9.35
N SER A 35 -19.86 8.04 -9.15
CA SER A 35 -18.45 7.91 -9.52
C SER A 35 -17.75 6.76 -8.78
N PHE A 36 -18.04 6.57 -7.49
CA PHE A 36 -17.53 5.43 -6.73
C PHE A 36 -18.03 4.10 -7.30
N GLU A 37 -19.33 3.98 -7.56
CA GLU A 37 -19.92 2.77 -8.13
C GLU A 37 -19.41 2.49 -9.54
N ASN A 38 -19.20 3.51 -10.36
CA ASN A 38 -18.61 3.39 -11.69
C ASN A 38 -17.15 2.87 -11.61
N PHE A 39 -16.37 3.33 -10.64
CA PHE A 39 -15.01 2.81 -10.41
C PHE A 39 -15.03 1.36 -9.91
N ARG A 40 -15.90 1.06 -8.94
CA ARG A 40 -16.04 -0.27 -8.32
C ARG A 40 -16.50 -1.31 -9.35
N SER A 41 -17.63 -1.06 -10.01
CA SER A 41 -18.24 -1.99 -10.97
C SER A 41 -17.51 -1.99 -12.31
N GLY A 42 -17.20 -0.81 -12.85
CA GLY A 42 -16.69 -0.62 -14.20
C GLY A 42 -15.18 -0.81 -14.36
N ARG A 43 -14.39 -0.64 -13.30
CA ARG A 43 -12.94 -0.89 -13.34
C ARG A 43 -12.52 -2.05 -12.45
N LEU A 44 -12.76 -1.98 -11.14
CA LEU A 44 -12.22 -3.00 -10.22
C LEU A 44 -12.79 -4.40 -10.46
N ILE A 45 -14.12 -4.51 -10.57
CA ILE A 45 -14.80 -5.79 -10.78
C ILE A 45 -14.64 -6.28 -12.22
N ALA A 46 -14.68 -5.38 -13.21
CA ALA A 46 -14.54 -5.71 -14.62
C ALA A 46 -13.11 -6.14 -15.01
N GLU A 47 -12.08 -5.55 -14.40
CA GLU A 47 -10.68 -5.91 -14.64
C GLU A 47 -10.31 -7.29 -14.08
N LYS A 48 -11.06 -7.79 -13.09
CA LYS A 48 -10.84 -9.14 -12.54
C LYS A 48 -11.39 -10.19 -13.52
N PRO A 49 -10.54 -10.96 -14.21
CA PRO A 49 -10.98 -11.86 -15.27
C PRO A 49 -11.63 -13.12 -14.68
N GLU A 50 -12.84 -13.47 -15.14
CA GLU A 50 -13.56 -14.68 -14.69
C GLU A 50 -12.82 -15.98 -15.02
N LYS A 51 -11.96 -15.94 -16.05
CA LYS A 51 -11.09 -17.02 -16.48
C LYS A 51 -9.75 -16.47 -16.93
N PHE A 52 -8.66 -17.19 -16.61
CA PHE A 52 -7.34 -16.86 -17.12
C PHE A 52 -7.32 -16.97 -18.65
N THR A 53 -6.80 -15.93 -19.31
CA THR A 53 -6.73 -15.83 -20.76
C THR A 53 -5.60 -16.68 -21.36
N SER A 54 -4.64 -17.11 -20.55
CA SER A 54 -3.53 -17.98 -20.98
C SER A 54 -3.16 -19.02 -19.92
N GLN A 55 -2.65 -20.16 -20.38
CA GLN A 55 -2.11 -21.22 -19.52
C GLN A 55 -0.94 -20.72 -18.66
N SER A 56 -0.14 -19.77 -19.15
CA SER A 56 0.97 -19.18 -18.39
C SER A 56 0.48 -18.32 -17.22
N CYS A 57 -0.61 -17.57 -17.42
CA CYS A 57 -1.23 -16.78 -16.36
C CYS A 57 -1.85 -17.67 -15.29
N GLU A 58 -2.57 -18.72 -15.72
CA GLU A 58 -3.15 -19.73 -14.82
C GLU A 58 -2.07 -20.46 -14.00
N SER A 59 -1.02 -20.94 -14.67
CA SER A 59 0.11 -21.61 -14.01
C SER A 59 0.78 -20.68 -12.98
N SER A 60 1.00 -19.42 -13.33
CA SER A 60 1.60 -18.42 -12.43
C SER A 60 0.70 -18.05 -11.24
N TYR A 61 -0.62 -18.06 -11.43
CA TYR A 61 -1.58 -17.87 -10.35
C TYR A 61 -1.56 -19.06 -9.38
N LEU A 62 -1.69 -20.28 -9.89
CA LEU A 62 -1.64 -21.50 -9.09
C LEU A 62 -0.30 -21.65 -8.36
N TRP A 63 0.81 -21.26 -8.99
CA TRP A 63 2.13 -21.29 -8.36
C TRP A 63 2.21 -20.36 -7.14
N ARG A 64 1.66 -19.14 -7.25
CA ARG A 64 1.58 -18.20 -6.11
C ARG A 64 0.73 -18.75 -4.97
N GLN A 65 -0.39 -19.40 -5.27
CA GLN A 65 -1.26 -20.00 -4.25
C GLN A 65 -0.58 -21.16 -3.51
N ASN A 66 0.16 -22.00 -4.25
CA ASN A 66 0.92 -23.12 -3.68
C ASN A 66 2.11 -22.62 -2.85
N LEU A 67 2.91 -21.67 -3.36
CA LEU A 67 4.04 -21.08 -2.62
C LEU A 67 3.58 -20.37 -1.35
N GLY A 68 2.46 -19.65 -1.41
CA GLY A 68 1.87 -18.97 -0.27
C GLY A 68 1.15 -19.90 0.72
N LYS A 69 1.00 -21.20 0.40
CA LYS A 69 0.17 -22.18 1.13
C LYS A 69 -1.26 -21.71 1.41
N ARG A 70 -1.75 -20.79 0.58
CA ARG A 70 -3.07 -20.16 0.77
C ARG A 70 -4.19 -21.05 0.29
N TYR A 71 -3.94 -21.88 -0.73
CA TYR A 71 -4.90 -22.82 -1.35
C TYR A 71 -6.30 -22.25 -1.62
N PHE A 72 -6.43 -20.92 -1.72
CA PHE A 72 -7.66 -20.23 -2.07
C PHE A 72 -7.81 -20.28 -3.60
N PHE A 73 -8.42 -21.36 -4.10
CA PHE A 73 -8.64 -21.54 -5.53
C PHE A 73 -9.94 -20.89 -6.04
N LYS A 74 -10.79 -20.38 -5.14
CA LYS A 74 -12.04 -19.70 -5.51
C LYS A 74 -11.85 -18.21 -5.70
N MET A 75 -12.60 -17.64 -6.64
CA MET A 75 -12.61 -16.22 -6.99
C MET A 75 -13.60 -15.41 -6.10
N TRP A 76 -13.54 -15.61 -4.78
CA TRP A 76 -14.42 -14.93 -3.81
C TRP A 76 -14.15 -13.42 -3.74
N GLU A 77 -12.95 -12.99 -4.12
CA GLU A 77 -12.57 -11.56 -4.17
C GLU A 77 -13.53 -10.72 -5.02
N LYS A 78 -14.10 -11.25 -6.11
CA LYS A 78 -15.04 -10.51 -6.96
C LYS A 78 -16.39 -10.29 -6.25
N GLU A 79 -16.84 -11.27 -5.47
CA GLU A 79 -18.08 -11.18 -4.71
C GLU A 79 -17.94 -10.26 -3.50
N GLU A 80 -16.82 -10.34 -2.78
CA GLU A 80 -16.53 -9.40 -1.68
C GLU A 80 -16.42 -7.96 -2.17
N LEU A 81 -15.84 -7.71 -3.35
CA LEU A 81 -15.78 -6.35 -3.90
C LEU A 81 -17.16 -5.74 -4.16
N LYS A 82 -18.22 -6.55 -4.32
CA LYS A 82 -19.60 -6.06 -4.50
C LYS A 82 -20.23 -5.59 -3.18
N SER A 83 -19.75 -6.07 -2.03
CA SER A 83 -20.30 -5.69 -0.72
C SER A 83 -19.62 -4.44 -0.15
N ILE A 84 -18.43 -4.07 -0.64
CA ILE A 84 -17.67 -2.91 -0.15
C ILE A 84 -18.36 -1.60 -0.52
N SER A 85 -18.68 -0.80 0.48
CA SER A 85 -19.21 0.56 0.34
C SER A 85 -18.12 1.61 0.41
N LYS A 86 -18.46 2.85 0.02
CA LYS A 86 -17.56 4.00 0.13
C LYS A 86 -17.13 4.27 1.57
N SER A 87 -18.04 4.13 2.54
CA SER A 87 -17.72 4.29 3.97
C SER A 87 -16.71 3.28 4.46
N ASP A 88 -16.79 2.02 4.00
CA ASP A 88 -15.83 0.98 4.40
C ASP A 88 -14.40 1.33 3.96
N VAL A 89 -14.25 1.92 2.77
CA VAL A 89 -12.96 2.37 2.24
C VAL A 89 -12.41 3.55 3.03
N ILE A 90 -13.27 4.51 3.40
CA ILE A 90 -12.90 5.66 4.22
C ILE A 90 -12.47 5.21 5.62
N ASP A 91 -13.22 4.29 6.23
CA ASP A 91 -12.90 3.73 7.55
C ASP A 91 -11.59 2.93 7.52
N TRP A 92 -11.38 2.15 6.45
CA TRP A 92 -10.11 1.46 6.23
C TRP A 92 -8.94 2.43 6.08
N TYR A 93 -9.10 3.50 5.31
CA TYR A 93 -8.10 4.56 5.16
C TYR A 93 -7.78 5.22 6.52
N ASN A 94 -8.83 5.64 7.26
CA ASN A 94 -8.67 6.25 8.58
C ASN A 94 -8.00 5.32 9.59
N THR A 95 -8.24 4.01 9.47
CA THR A 95 -7.69 3.01 10.39
C THR A 95 -6.25 2.65 10.07
N TYR A 96 -5.89 2.42 8.80
CA TYR A 96 -4.62 1.80 8.45
C TYR A 96 -3.64 2.70 7.68
N LEU A 97 -4.12 3.74 6.99
CA LEU A 97 -3.28 4.61 6.17
C LEU A 97 -3.06 6.00 6.75
N LYS A 98 -4.03 6.53 7.49
CA LYS A 98 -3.93 7.88 8.07
C LYS A 98 -2.73 7.95 9.03
N PRO A 99 -1.78 8.90 8.87
CA PRO A 99 -0.58 8.98 9.70
C PRO A 99 -0.85 9.12 11.20
N THR A 100 -1.99 9.70 11.57
CA THR A 100 -2.41 9.89 12.97
C THR A 100 -3.01 8.63 13.61
N SER A 101 -3.27 7.57 12.83
CA SER A 101 -3.83 6.33 13.37
C SER A 101 -2.80 5.48 14.08
N GLN A 102 -3.16 4.95 15.24
CA GLN A 102 -2.33 4.02 16.03
C GLN A 102 -2.06 2.70 15.30
N LYS A 103 -2.95 2.27 14.39
CA LYS A 103 -2.79 1.04 13.60
C LYS A 103 -2.03 1.28 12.29
N CYS A 104 -1.68 2.52 11.97
CA CYS A 104 -0.90 2.83 10.78
C CYS A 104 0.54 2.33 10.95
N GLN A 105 0.92 1.35 10.14
CA GLN A 105 2.28 0.83 10.09
C GLN A 105 2.90 1.24 8.75
N ARG A 106 3.94 2.08 8.81
CA ARG A 106 4.64 2.58 7.62
C ARG A 106 6.14 2.30 7.72
N LEU A 107 6.69 1.87 6.60
CA LEU A 107 8.13 1.71 6.41
C LEU A 107 8.52 2.53 5.18
N ALA A 108 9.45 3.46 5.35
CA ALA A 108 10.04 4.23 4.27
C ALA A 108 11.50 3.81 4.11
N THR A 109 11.91 3.56 2.87
CA THR A 109 13.32 3.31 2.51
C THR A 109 13.78 4.46 1.65
N HIS A 110 14.76 5.21 2.13
CA HIS A 110 15.37 6.31 1.40
C HIS A 110 16.69 5.84 0.78
N VAL A 111 16.89 6.21 -0.49
CA VAL A 111 18.10 5.85 -1.24
C VAL A 111 18.68 7.14 -1.80
N TRP A 112 19.88 7.49 -1.35
CA TRP A 112 20.60 8.66 -1.85
C TRP A 112 21.56 8.26 -2.97
N VAL A 113 21.72 9.14 -3.95
CA VAL A 113 22.62 8.93 -5.09
C VAL A 113 24.08 9.04 -4.66
N SER A 114 24.40 9.91 -3.68
CA SER A 114 25.76 10.12 -3.20
C SER A 114 25.83 10.38 -1.69
N LYS A 115 27.03 10.30 -1.10
CA LYS A 115 27.23 10.58 0.33
C LYS A 115 27.09 12.06 0.69
N ALA A 116 27.40 12.97 -0.24
CA ALA A 116 27.31 14.41 0.00
C ALA A 116 25.85 14.86 0.21
N SER A 117 24.91 14.27 -0.53
CA SER A 117 23.47 14.55 -0.41
C SER A 117 22.84 14.07 0.90
N ILE A 118 23.55 13.30 1.72
CA ILE A 118 23.07 12.85 3.04
C ILE A 118 23.28 13.95 4.09
N MET A 119 24.31 14.79 3.93
CA MET A 119 24.72 15.79 4.94
C MET A 119 23.91 17.09 4.86
N GLU A 120 23.27 17.38 3.73
CA GLU A 120 22.43 18.57 3.53
C GLU A 120 21.02 18.42 4.15
N ASP A 121 20.74 17.25 4.72
CA ASP A 121 19.40 16.67 4.71
C ASP A 121 18.90 16.24 6.10
N GLU A 122 19.63 16.66 7.14
CA GLU A 122 19.22 16.54 8.54
C GLU A 122 18.05 17.51 8.84
N MET A 123 16.94 17.34 8.14
CA MET A 123 15.64 17.80 8.64
C MET A 123 15.06 16.66 9.47
N PRO A 124 15.00 16.79 10.81
CA PRO A 124 14.36 15.78 11.64
C PRO A 124 12.87 15.74 11.28
N LEU A 125 12.39 14.59 10.80
CA LEU A 125 10.98 14.26 10.93
C LEU A 125 10.78 13.85 12.39
N ASP A 126 10.21 14.75 13.20
CA ASP A 126 10.07 14.61 14.66
C ASP A 126 9.35 13.32 15.13
N SER A 127 8.72 12.59 14.21
CA SER A 127 7.95 11.37 14.47
C SER A 127 8.55 10.08 13.89
N VAL A 128 9.69 10.13 13.18
CA VAL A 128 10.25 8.95 12.49
C VAL A 128 11.41 8.32 13.29
N LYS A 129 11.30 7.02 13.52
CA LYS A 129 12.38 6.22 14.12
C LYS A 129 13.31 5.70 13.03
N THR A 130 14.53 6.22 12.99
CA THR A 130 15.58 5.72 12.09
C THR A 130 16.02 4.32 12.48
N ILE A 131 16.02 3.40 11.53
CA ILE A 131 16.49 2.02 11.74
C ILE A 131 18.00 1.98 11.45
N GLU A 132 18.80 1.98 12.51
CA GLU A 132 20.26 1.88 12.37
C GLU A 132 20.72 0.48 11.95
N VAL A 133 20.12 -0.56 12.54
CA VAL A 133 20.52 -1.96 12.34
C VAL A 133 19.30 -2.84 12.06
N ILE A 134 19.16 -3.25 10.80
CA ILE A 134 18.04 -4.08 10.31
C ILE A 134 17.86 -5.35 11.14
N ARG A 135 18.95 -6.00 11.57
CA ARG A 135 18.88 -7.22 12.38
C ARG A 135 18.22 -6.97 13.74
N ARG A 136 18.57 -5.87 14.42
CA ARG A 136 17.96 -5.49 15.71
C ARG A 136 16.49 -5.17 15.52
N PHE A 137 16.17 -4.40 14.48
CA PHE A 137 14.79 -4.10 14.12
C PHE A 137 13.96 -5.38 13.92
N LYS A 138 14.45 -6.35 13.15
CA LYS A 138 13.74 -7.63 12.94
C LYS A 138 13.51 -8.46 14.22
N MET A 139 14.37 -8.33 15.23
CA MET A 139 14.22 -9.07 16.49
C MET A 139 13.25 -8.40 17.48
N LEU A 140 13.00 -7.10 17.32
CA LEU A 140 12.12 -6.33 18.20
C LEU A 140 10.64 -6.46 17.83
N TRP A 141 10.32 -7.00 16.66
CA TRP A 141 8.96 -7.06 16.14
C TRP A 141 8.45 -8.50 16.10
N GLU A 142 7.17 -8.65 16.42
CA GLU A 142 6.47 -9.89 16.23
C GLU A 142 6.26 -10.15 14.73
N PHE A 143 6.45 -11.40 14.33
CA PHE A 143 6.19 -11.81 12.96
C PHE A 143 4.71 -12.13 12.80
N TYR A 144 4.14 -11.69 11.69
CA TYR A 144 2.79 -12.10 11.31
C TYR A 144 2.70 -13.64 11.27
N PRO A 145 1.60 -14.22 11.76
CA PRO A 145 1.40 -15.65 11.69
C PRO A 145 1.41 -16.10 10.23
N SER A 146 1.91 -17.31 9.97
CA SER A 146 1.74 -17.92 8.65
C SER A 146 0.26 -18.10 8.36
N PHE A 147 -0.14 -17.90 7.10
CA PHE A 147 -1.49 -18.24 6.63
C PHE A 147 -1.67 -19.76 6.68
N CYS A 148 -2.09 -20.30 7.82
CA CYS A 148 -2.45 -21.69 8.08
C CYS A 148 -3.68 -21.72 8.98
#